data_AF-A0A348ZWF5-F1
#
_entry.id   AF-A0A348ZWF5-F1
#
_cell.length_a   1.000
_cell.length_b   1.000
_cell.length_c   1.000
_cell.angle_alpha   90.00
_cell.angle_beta   90.00
_cell.angle_gamma   90.00
#
_symmetry.space_group_name_H-M   'P 1'
#
loop_
_entity.id
_entity.type
_entity.pdbx_description
1 polymer ?
#
loop_
_entity_poly.entity_id
_entity_poly.type
_entity_poly.pdbx_seq_one_letter_code
_entity_poly.pdbx_strand_id
1 'polypeptide(L)' 'MKGWVTTDPAEVIGVVKRHGKLKVLDDRDLVVEFEAPESFDRLQQDLVDAFKGEVDVELISKK' A
#
# COMPACT_ATOMS: atom_id res chain seq x y z
N MET A 1 26.92 0.79 -0.57
CA MET A 1 26.30 1.92 0.15
C MET A 1 25.20 1.38 1.02
N LYS A 2 25.11 1.77 2.30
CA LYS A 2 23.91 1.48 3.11
C LYS A 2 22.94 2.62 2.85
N GLY A 3 21.92 2.37 2.03
CA GLY A 3 20.83 3.31 1.80
C GLY A 3 19.66 2.93 2.71
N TRP A 4 19.02 3.92 3.29
CA TRP A 4 17.77 3.78 4.03
C TRP A 4 16.77 4.70 3.37
N VAL A 5 15.60 4.16 3.05
CA VAL A 5 14.44 4.91 2.57
C VAL A 5 13.50 5.05 3.76
N THR A 6 12.97 6.25 3.98
CA THR A 6 12.07 6.55 5.10
C THR A 6 10.83 7.23 4.55
N THR A 7 9.65 6.76 4.94
CA THR A 7 8.35 7.39 4.64
C THR A 7 7.59 7.64 5.94
N ASP A 8 6.59 8.53 5.95
CA ASP A 8 5.70 8.72 7.09
C ASP A 8 4.57 7.66 7.06
N PRO A 9 4.55 6.71 8.01
CA PRO A 9 3.52 5.67 8.03
C PRO A 9 2.10 6.22 8.18
N ALA A 10 1.91 7.36 8.86
CA ALA A 10 0.59 7.96 9.04
C ALA A 10 0.05 8.49 7.70
N GLU A 11 0.91 9.09 6.87
CA GLU A 11 0.54 9.53 5.53
C GLU A 11 0.23 8.34 4.63
N VAL A 12 1.05 7.28 4.66
CA VAL A 12 0.80 6.04 3.90
C VAL A 12 -0.54 5.43 4.28
N ILE A 13 -0.83 5.29 5.58
CA ILE A 13 -2.12 4.81 6.07
C ILE A 13 -3.26 5.71 5.57
N GLY A 14 -3.05 7.02 5.53
CA GLY A 14 -4.00 7.98 5.01
C GLY A 14 -4.34 7.74 3.54
N VAL A 15 -3.33 7.49 2.70
CA VAL A 15 -3.52 7.14 1.27
C VAL A 15 -4.24 5.80 1.13
N VAL A 16 -3.78 4.77 1.83
CA VAL A 16 -4.35 3.41 1.74
C VAL A 16 -5.83 3.40 2.11
N LYS A 17 -6.23 4.12 3.17
CA LYS A 17 -7.62 4.18 3.65
C LYS A 17 -8.60 4.81 2.65
N ARG A 18 -8.13 5.54 1.63
CA ARG A 18 -9.00 6.09 0.57
C ARG A 18 -9.46 5.03 -0.42
N HIS A 19 -8.68 3.95 -0.58
CA HIS A 19 -8.87 2.95 -1.63
C HIS A 19 -9.19 1.54 -1.07
N GLY A 20 -8.87 1.29 0.20
CA GLY A 20 -9.11 0.01 0.85
C GLY A 20 -8.91 0.05 2.36
N LYS A 21 -8.71 -1.12 2.97
CA LYS A 21 -8.49 -1.27 4.42
C LYS A 21 -7.19 -2.02 4.69
N LEU A 22 -6.38 -1.49 5.60
CA LEU A 22 -5.24 -2.24 6.15
C LEU A 22 -5.73 -3.33 7.08
N LYS A 23 -5.23 -4.55 6.88
CA LYS A 23 -5.60 -5.73 7.65
C LYS A 23 -4.36 -6.58 7.91
N VAL A 24 -4.27 -7.15 9.10
CA VAL A 24 -3.30 -8.21 9.38
C VAL A 24 -3.97 -9.54 9.03
N LEU A 25 -3.39 -10.28 8.08
CA LEU A 25 -3.85 -11.59 7.65
C LEU A 25 -2.96 -12.67 8.29
N ASP A 26 -3.58 -13.74 8.80
CA ASP A 26 -2.90 -14.89 9.42
C ASP A 26 -1.90 -14.53 10.54
N ASP A 27 -2.15 -13.42 11.26
CA ASP A 27 -1.27 -12.84 12.28
C ASP A 27 0.17 -12.57 11.79
N ARG A 28 0.38 -12.41 10.47
CA ARG A 28 1.70 -12.30 9.86
C ARG A 28 1.79 -11.23 8.77
N ASP A 29 0.85 -11.21 7.84
CA ASP A 29 0.94 -10.38 6.64
C ASP A 29 0.14 -9.09 6.82
N LEU A 30 0.74 -7.93 6.53
CA LEU A 30 -0.02 -6.69 6.41
C LEU A 30 -0.50 -6.55 4.96
N VAL A 31 -1.81 -6.59 4.76
CA VAL A 31 -2.44 -6.52 3.43
C VAL A 31 -3.36 -5.32 3.32
N VAL A 32 -3.59 -4.89 2.08
CA VAL A 32 -4.66 -3.94 1.73
C VAL A 32 -5.81 -4.73 1.13
N GLU A 33 -6.94 -4.74 1.84
CA GLU A 33 -8.20 -5.33 1.36
C GLU A 33 -8.96 -4.27 0.57
N PHE A 34 -9.29 -4.57 -0.69
CA PHE A 34 -10.06 -3.71 -1.60
C PHE A 34 -11.10 -4.54 -2.36
N GLU A 35 -12.22 -3.93 -2.74
CA GLU A 35 -13.38 -4.64 -3.30
C GLU A 35 -13.35 -4.73 -4.83
N ALA A 36 -12.67 -3.79 -5.49
CA ALA A 36 -12.67 -3.65 -6.94
C ALA A 36 -11.23 -3.53 -7.47
N PRO A 37 -10.89 -4.17 -8.61
CA PRO A 37 -9.57 -4.03 -9.23
C PRO A 37 -9.18 -2.57 -9.49
N GLU A 38 -10.14 -1.72 -9.85
CA GLU A 38 -9.92 -0.30 -10.11
C GLU A 38 -9.45 0.48 -8.87
N SER A 39 -9.76 -0.01 -7.66
CA SER A 39 -9.24 0.56 -6.41
C SER A 39 -7.74 0.31 -6.26
N PHE A 40 -7.23 -0.83 -6.76
CA PHE A 40 -5.80 -1.12 -6.73
C PHE A 40 -5.04 -0.18 -7.67
N ASP A 41 -5.51 0.00 -8.90
CA ASP A 41 -4.87 0.90 -9.88
C ASP A 41 -4.79 2.34 -9.34
N ARG A 42 -5.87 2.83 -8.72
CA ARG A 42 -5.90 4.16 -8.10
C ARG A 42 -5.00 4.27 -6.88
N LEU A 43 -4.94 3.22 -6.05
CA LEU A 43 -4.04 3.17 -4.90
C LEU A 43 -2.58 3.29 -5.34
N GLN A 44 -2.19 2.52 -6.35
CA GLN A 44 -0.82 2.54 -6.88
C GLN A 44 -0.47 3.93 -7.43
N GLN A 45 -1.38 4.54 -8.20
CA GLN A 45 -1.18 5.90 -8.72
C GLN A 45 -1.03 6.93 -7.60
N ASP A 46 -1.91 6.92 -6.60
CA ASP A 46 -1.86 7.86 -5.47
C ASP A 46 -0.58 7.70 -4.63
N LEU A 47 -0.09 6.46 -4.45
CA LEU A 47 1.16 6.20 -3.73
C LEU A 47 2.38 6.72 -4.50
N VAL A 48 2.41 6.53 -5.82
CA VAL A 48 3.46 7.10 -6.68
C VAL A 48 3.41 8.62 -6.64
N ASP A 49 2.23 9.22 -6.69
CA ASP A 49 2.07 10.67 -6.68
C ASP A 49 2.46 11.29 -5.34
N ALA A 50 2.13 10.64 -4.23
CA ALA A 50 2.44 11.11 -2.87
C ALA A 50 3.92 10.88 -2.50
N PHE A 51 4.46 9.70 -2.80
CA PHE A 51 5.75 9.24 -2.27
C PHE A 51 6.83 9.08 -3.32
N LYS A 52 6.56 9.42 -4.59
CA LYS A 52 7.55 9.43 -5.70
C LYS A 52 8.34 8.12 -5.85
N GLY A 53 7.70 6.99 -5.52
CA GLY A 53 8.30 5.66 -5.60
C GLY A 53 8.99 5.17 -4.32
N GLU A 54 8.89 5.89 -3.20
CA GLU A 54 9.36 5.41 -1.88
C GLU A 54 8.44 4.33 -1.29
N VAL A 55 7.21 4.22 -1.77
CA VAL A 55 6.19 3.27 -1.31
C VAL A 55 5.55 2.60 -2.52
N ASP A 56 5.42 1.27 -2.45
CA ASP A 56 4.82 0.44 -3.49
C ASP A 56 3.90 -0.63 -2.89
N VAL A 57 2.98 -1.13 -3.70
CA VAL A 57 2.02 -2.19 -3.34
C VAL A 57 1.95 -3.21 -4.48
N GLU A 58 1.89 -4.49 -4.11
CA GLU A 58 1.82 -5.60 -5.08
C GLU A 58 0.56 -6.45 -4.85
N LEU A 59 0.00 -6.97 -5.95
CA LEU A 59 -1.09 -7.96 -5.87
C LEU A 59 -0.52 -9.31 -5.43
N ILE A 60 -0.93 -9.76 -4.24
CA ILE A 60 -0.61 -11.10 -3.77
C ILE A 60 -1.73 -12.06 -4.19
N SER A 61 -1.40 -13.01 -5.08
CA SER A 61 -2.27 -14.14 -5.37
C SER A 61 -1.81 -15.34 -4.52
N LYS A 62 -2.47 -15.59 -3.39
CA LYS A 62 -2.21 -16.82 -2.61
C LYS A 62 -2.80 -18.00 -3.41
N LYS A 63 -1.95 -18.95 -3.79
CA LYS A 63 -2.36 -20.25 -4.36
C LYS A 63 -2.97 -21.15 -3.30
#